data_AF-A0A8B6FWC9-F1
#
_entry.id   AF-A0A8B6FWC9-F1
#
_cell.length_a   1.000
_cell.length_b   1.000
_cell.length_c   1.000
_cell.angle_alpha   90.00
_cell.angle_beta   90.00
_cell.angle_gamma   90.00
#
_symmetry.space_group_name_H-M   'P 1'
#
loop_
_entity.id
_entity.type
_entity.pdbx_description
1 polymer ?
#
loop_
_entity_poly.entity_id
_entity_poly.type
_entity_poly.pdbx_seq_one_letter_code
_entity_poly.pdbx_strand_id
1 'polypeptide(L)'
;KYDKYFQHFIKLDGRSLVNEVANDIGRMLKKKIKAVEKLVEVAEKENIKSHYEETIDLDYLNNKKLLSDDDLQAMNETVENAMKTYKYIHLVQDKKYNDEMINYNLSTIHVPTNVFDKGLIYEELF
;
A
#
# COMPACT_ATOMS: atom_id res chain seq x y z
N LYS A 1 13.57 24.84 -51.90
CA LYS A 1 12.14 24.54 -51.65
C LYS A 1 12.01 24.37 -50.14
N TYR A 2 11.60 25.42 -49.43
CA TYR A 2 11.55 25.43 -47.96
C TYR A 2 10.12 25.12 -47.52
N ASP A 3 9.91 23.98 -46.86
CA ASP A 3 8.64 23.64 -46.23
C ASP A 3 8.43 24.53 -45.00
N LYS A 4 7.39 25.37 -45.07
CA LYS A 4 6.95 26.22 -43.96
C LYS A 4 6.28 25.34 -42.91
N TYR A 5 6.92 25.21 -41.75
CA TYR A 5 6.26 24.74 -40.53
C TYR A 5 5.11 25.68 -40.18
N PHE A 6 3.87 25.25 -40.41
CA PHE A 6 2.69 25.97 -39.92
C PHE A 6 2.58 25.75 -38.41
N GLN A 7 2.95 26.76 -37.63
CA GLN A 7 2.63 26.80 -36.21
C GLN A 7 1.15 27.19 -36.05
N HIS A 8 0.38 26.31 -35.42
CA HIS A 8 -1.02 26.57 -35.05
C HIS A 8 -1.03 27.30 -33.71
N PHE A 9 -1.53 28.54 -33.68
CA PHE A 9 -1.69 29.31 -32.45
C PHE A 9 -3.10 29.11 -31.90
N ILE A 10 -3.21 28.49 -30.72
CA ILE A 10 -4.47 28.31 -30.00
C ILE A 10 -4.53 29.37 -28.90
N LYS A 11 -5.59 30.20 -28.90
CA LYS A 11 -5.83 31.13 -27.81
C LYS A 11 -6.31 30.34 -26.59
N LEU A 12 -5.47 30.28 -25.56
CA LEU A 12 -5.80 29.62 -24.30
C LEU A 12 -6.61 30.58 -23.42
N ASP A 13 -7.83 30.21 -23.05
CA ASP A 13 -8.56 30.92 -22.00
C ASP A 13 -8.18 30.37 -20.64
N GLY A 14 -7.45 31.16 -19.85
CA GLY A 14 -7.00 30.77 -18.52
C GLY A 14 -8.15 30.46 -17.56
N ARG A 15 -9.33 31.08 -17.72
CA ARG A 15 -10.50 30.77 -16.88
C ARG A 15 -11.07 29.40 -17.20
N SER A 16 -11.20 29.09 -18.49
CA SER A 16 -11.60 27.75 -18.93
C SER A 16 -10.65 26.68 -18.40
N LEU A 17 -9.32 26.90 -18.50
CA LEU A 17 -8.33 25.94 -18.02
C LEU A 17 -8.43 25.70 -16.51
N VAL A 18 -8.53 26.76 -15.71
CA VAL A 18 -8.67 26.65 -14.25
C VAL A 18 -9.95 25.91 -13.89
N ASN A 19 -11.06 26.18 -14.58
CA ASN A 19 -12.32 25.50 -14.36
C ASN A 19 -12.24 24.00 -14.72
N GLU A 20 -11.54 23.65 -15.81
CA GLU A 20 -11.31 22.26 -16.20
C GLU A 20 -10.50 21.50 -15.13
N VAL A 21 -9.37 22.07 -14.69
CA VAL A 21 -8.54 21.49 -13.64
C VAL A 21 -9.31 21.35 -12.33
N ALA A 22 -10.11 22.35 -11.94
CA ALA A 22 -10.94 22.30 -10.74
C ALA A 22 -11.99 21.18 -10.83
N ASN A 23 -12.62 21.01 -12.00
CA ASN A 23 -13.57 19.92 -12.24
C ASN A 23 -12.89 18.55 -12.17
N ASP A 24 -11.68 18.41 -12.71
CA ASP A 24 -10.92 17.16 -12.69
C ASP A 24 -10.52 16.75 -11.28
N ILE A 25 -10.00 17.69 -10.50
CA ILE A 25 -9.71 17.49 -9.08
C ILE A 25 -10.99 17.11 -8.33
N GLY A 26 -12.10 17.81 -8.59
CA GLY A 26 -13.39 17.51 -7.99
C GLY A 26 -13.88 16.08 -8.30
N ARG A 27 -13.73 15.63 -9.56
CA ARG A 27 -14.08 14.25 -9.96
C ARG A 27 -13.15 13.23 -9.30
N MET A 28 -11.86 13.50 -9.22
CA MET A 28 -10.89 12.63 -8.56
C MET A 28 -11.21 12.48 -7.07
N LEU A 29 -11.42 13.59 -6.36
CA LEU A 29 -11.73 13.57 -4.92
C LEU A 29 -13.03 12.82 -4.63
N LYS A 30 -14.08 13.03 -5.44
CA LYS A 30 -15.32 12.26 -5.32
C LYS A 30 -15.10 10.75 -5.45
N LYS A 31 -14.21 10.30 -6.36
CA LYS A 31 -13.87 8.88 -6.49
C LYS A 31 -13.09 8.36 -5.27
N LYS A 32 -12.18 9.16 -4.71
CA LYS A 32 -11.43 8.80 -3.49
C LYS A 32 -12.36 8.68 -2.28
N ILE A 33 -13.30 9.61 -2.11
CA ILE A 33 -14.31 9.56 -1.03
C ILE A 33 -15.12 8.27 -1.13
N LYS A 34 -15.64 7.93 -2.32
CA LYS A 34 -16.39 6.68 -2.53
C LYS A 34 -15.59 5.42 -2.21
N ALA A 35 -14.29 5.41 -2.48
CA ALA A 35 -13.43 4.28 -2.13
C ALA A 35 -13.30 4.14 -0.61
N VAL A 36 -13.12 5.25 0.11
CA VAL A 36 -13.04 5.27 1.58
C VAL A 36 -14.37 4.85 2.20
N GLU A 37 -15.50 5.36 1.72
CA GLU A 37 -16.85 4.97 2.19
C GLU A 37 -17.04 3.45 2.10
N LYS A 38 -16.64 2.85 0.97
CA LYS A 38 -16.72 1.40 0.78
C LYS A 38 -15.81 0.62 1.72
N LEU A 39 -14.59 1.11 1.99
CA LEU A 39 -13.68 0.47 2.94
C LEU A 39 -14.27 0.48 4.36
N VAL A 40 -14.85 1.60 4.79
CA VAL A 40 -15.50 1.75 6.10
C VAL A 40 -16.70 0.82 6.21
N GLU A 41 -17.58 0.82 5.21
CA GLU A 41 -18.78 -0.04 5.19
C GLU A 41 -18.42 -1.53 5.35
N VAL A 42 -17.42 -1.99 4.59
CA VAL A 42 -16.96 -3.39 4.67
C VAL A 42 -16.32 -3.67 6.03
N ALA A 43 -15.47 -2.77 6.54
CA ALA A 43 -14.83 -2.95 7.83
C ALA A 43 -15.83 -3.03 8.99
N GLU A 44 -16.83 -2.14 9.03
CA GLU A 44 -17.89 -2.15 10.04
C GLU A 44 -18.73 -3.42 9.95
N LYS A 45 -19.11 -3.82 8.73
CA LYS A 45 -19.90 -5.03 8.50
C LYS A 45 -19.18 -6.30 8.95
N GLU A 46 -17.89 -6.42 8.69
CA GLU A 46 -17.11 -7.59 9.12
C GLU A 46 -16.81 -7.55 10.62
N ASN A 47 -16.60 -6.37 11.21
CA ASN A 47 -16.42 -6.22 12.66
C ASN A 47 -17.69 -6.58 13.46
N ILE A 48 -18.90 -6.34 12.93
CA ILE A 48 -20.14 -6.76 13.59
C ILE A 48 -20.25 -8.29 13.67
N LYS A 49 -19.69 -9.01 12.69
CA LYS A 49 -19.71 -10.48 12.64
C LYS A 49 -18.53 -11.12 13.37
N SER A 50 -17.49 -10.36 13.67
CA SER A 50 -16.31 -10.89 14.34
C SER A 50 -16.63 -11.21 15.80
N HIS A 51 -16.04 -12.29 16.30
CA HIS A 51 -16.14 -12.70 17.68
C HIS A 51 -14.73 -12.74 18.25
N TYR A 52 -14.58 -12.36 19.51
CA TYR A 52 -13.30 -12.44 20.18
C TYR A 52 -12.93 -13.90 20.43
N GLU A 53 -11.74 -14.28 20.00
CA GLU A 53 -11.10 -15.56 20.29
C GLU A 53 -9.75 -15.28 20.96
N GLU A 54 -9.53 -15.88 22.14
CA GLU A 54 -8.30 -15.66 22.91
C GLU A 54 -7.06 -16.23 22.20
N THR A 55 -7.23 -17.28 21.41
CA THR A 55 -6.15 -18.04 20.76
C THR A 55 -6.25 -18.02 19.24
N ILE A 56 -6.58 -16.87 18.65
CA ILE A 56 -6.61 -16.72 17.19
C ILE A 56 -5.19 -16.72 16.61
N ASP A 57 -4.89 -17.66 15.73
CA ASP A 57 -3.65 -17.65 14.95
C ASP A 57 -3.83 -16.74 13.72
N LEU A 58 -3.18 -15.57 13.76
CA LEU A 58 -3.29 -14.56 12.70
C LEU A 58 -2.12 -14.65 11.74
N ASP A 59 -2.39 -15.14 10.53
CA ASP A 59 -1.44 -15.04 9.42
C ASP A 59 -1.52 -13.65 8.78
N TYR A 60 -0.65 -12.74 9.21
CA TYR A 60 -0.52 -11.40 8.62
C TYR A 60 0.93 -11.05 8.27
N LEU A 61 1.09 -9.99 7.47
CA LEU A 61 2.40 -9.48 7.03
C LEU A 61 2.76 -8.22 7.84
N ASN A 62 3.63 -8.34 8.85
CA ASN A 62 4.16 -7.19 9.58
C ASN A 62 5.23 -6.49 8.73
N ASN A 63 5.02 -5.21 8.39
CA ASN A 63 5.92 -4.36 7.62
C ASN A 63 7.41 -4.48 8.04
N LYS A 64 7.70 -4.58 9.33
CA LYS A 64 9.07 -4.59 9.86
C LYS A 64 9.75 -5.95 9.81
N LYS A 65 8.97 -7.00 9.54
CA LYS A 65 9.41 -8.39 9.47
C LYS A 65 9.28 -8.93 8.05
N LEU A 66 9.41 -8.05 7.04
CA LEU A 66 9.40 -8.44 5.64
C LEU A 66 10.81 -8.43 5.06
N LEU A 67 11.05 -9.36 4.13
CA LEU A 67 12.25 -9.40 3.31
C LEU A 67 11.87 -9.31 1.84
N SER A 68 12.58 -8.46 1.11
CA SER A 68 12.58 -8.39 -0.34
C SER A 68 13.65 -9.29 -0.96
N ASP A 69 13.66 -9.37 -2.29
CA ASP A 69 14.72 -10.05 -3.05
C ASP A 69 16.11 -9.45 -2.77
N ASP A 70 16.17 -8.12 -2.60
CA ASP A 70 17.42 -7.40 -2.32
C ASP A 70 17.90 -7.65 -0.88
N ASP A 71 16.98 -7.71 0.09
CA ASP A 71 17.32 -8.01 1.48
C ASP A 71 17.91 -9.42 1.60
N LEU A 72 17.29 -10.41 0.93
CA LEU A 72 17.78 -11.78 0.93
C LEU A 72 19.18 -11.91 0.32
N GLN A 73 19.49 -11.12 -0.71
CA GLN A 73 20.83 -11.09 -1.31
C GLN A 73 21.86 -10.42 -0.40
N ALA A 74 21.45 -9.41 0.37
CA ALA A 74 22.33 -8.69 1.29
C ALA A 74 22.59 -9.44 2.61
N MET A 75 21.74 -10.41 2.95
CA MET A 75 21.86 -11.18 4.19
C MET A 75 22.97 -12.23 4.11
N ASN A 76 23.84 -12.23 5.13
CA ASN A 76 24.83 -13.30 5.39
C ASN A 76 24.22 -14.44 6.23
N GLU A 77 22.96 -14.78 5.99
CA GLU A 77 22.22 -15.81 6.73
C GLU A 77 21.54 -16.77 5.74
N THR A 78 21.34 -18.03 6.14
CA THR A 78 20.58 -18.96 5.32
C THR A 78 19.11 -18.54 5.26
N VAL A 79 18.51 -18.64 4.08
CA VAL A 79 17.09 -18.31 3.85
C VAL A 79 16.18 -19.01 4.86
N GLU A 80 16.49 -20.26 5.23
CA GLU A 80 15.74 -21.02 6.23
C GLU A 80 15.73 -20.37 7.62
N ASN A 81 16.84 -19.80 8.08
CA ASN A 81 16.90 -19.14 9.38
C ASN A 81 16.20 -17.78 9.34
N ALA A 82 16.37 -17.01 8.26
CA ALA A 82 15.68 -15.74 8.06
C ALA A 82 14.14 -15.92 8.11
N MET A 83 13.64 -16.97 7.48
CA MET A 83 12.19 -17.25 7.40
C MET A 83 11.54 -17.67 8.73
N LYS A 84 12.32 -17.93 9.80
CA LYS A 84 11.78 -18.15 11.15
C LYS A 84 11.22 -16.89 11.78
N THR A 85 11.78 -15.73 11.40
CA THR A 85 11.44 -14.43 11.99
C THR A 85 10.77 -13.50 10.98
N TYR A 86 11.18 -13.59 9.72
CA TYR A 86 10.73 -12.73 8.64
C TYR A 86 9.88 -13.47 7.64
N LYS A 87 9.03 -12.74 6.91
CA LYS A 87 8.27 -13.26 5.77
C LYS A 87 8.77 -12.62 4.49
N TYR A 88 8.88 -13.41 3.43
CA TYR A 88 9.23 -12.89 2.12
C TYR A 88 8.04 -12.23 1.44
N ILE A 89 8.30 -11.13 0.74
CA ILE A 89 7.33 -10.48 -0.13
C ILE A 89 8.00 -10.13 -1.46
N HIS A 90 7.33 -10.51 -2.55
CA HIS A 90 7.77 -10.08 -3.88
C HIS A 90 7.36 -8.62 -4.11
N LEU A 91 8.30 -7.81 -4.58
CA LEU A 91 8.10 -6.39 -4.85
C LEU A 91 8.40 -6.09 -6.31
N VAL A 92 7.64 -5.15 -6.89
CA VAL A 92 7.86 -4.62 -8.23
C VAL A 92 8.03 -3.11 -8.17
N GLN A 93 8.95 -2.59 -8.96
CA GLN A 93 9.15 -1.15 -9.08
C GLN A 93 8.03 -0.52 -9.90
N ASP A 94 7.45 0.58 -9.43
CA ASP A 94 6.39 1.28 -10.17
C ASP A 94 6.48 2.81 -10.14
N LYS A 95 6.50 3.40 -11.34
CA LYS A 95 6.55 4.86 -11.59
C LYS A 95 5.42 5.64 -10.96
N LYS A 96 4.23 5.04 -10.81
CA LYS A 96 3.08 5.67 -10.15
C LYS A 96 3.36 5.99 -8.68
N TYR A 97 4.31 5.28 -8.10
CA TYR A 97 4.73 5.43 -6.71
C TYR A 97 6.16 5.97 -6.61
N ASN A 98 6.58 6.84 -7.53
CA ASN A 98 7.94 7.42 -7.56
C ASN A 98 9.06 6.37 -7.68
N ASP A 99 8.83 5.32 -8.46
CA ASP A 99 9.82 4.23 -8.65
C ASP A 99 10.15 3.47 -7.35
N GLU A 100 9.23 3.48 -6.39
CA GLU A 100 9.30 2.68 -5.16
C GLU A 100 8.96 1.21 -5.42
N MET A 101 9.50 0.34 -4.57
CA MET A 101 9.25 -1.10 -4.58
C MET A 101 7.95 -1.43 -3.86
N ILE A 102 6.96 -1.98 -4.58
CA ILE A 102 5.60 -2.18 -4.05
C ILE A 102 5.05 -3.59 -4.32
N ASN A 103 4.05 -3.98 -3.53
CA ASN A 103 3.21 -5.16 -3.79
C ASN A 103 1.75 -4.73 -4.00
N TYR A 104 1.12 -5.22 -5.07
CA TYR A 104 -0.27 -4.90 -5.42
C TYR A 104 -1.32 -5.84 -4.84
N ASN A 105 -0.89 -7.02 -4.41
CA ASN A 105 -1.77 -8.14 -4.07
C ASN A 105 -1.98 -8.28 -2.56
N LEU A 106 -1.02 -7.80 -1.77
CA LEU A 106 -0.96 -8.00 -0.33
C LEU A 106 -0.83 -6.65 0.37
N SER A 107 -1.57 -6.49 1.47
CA SER A 107 -1.42 -5.36 2.38
C SER A 107 -0.57 -5.76 3.57
N THR A 108 0.18 -4.82 4.10
CA THR A 108 1.02 -5.03 5.28
C THR A 108 0.44 -4.29 6.49
N ILE A 109 0.72 -4.80 7.68
CA ILE A 109 0.33 -4.19 8.95
C ILE A 109 1.58 -3.55 9.55
N HIS A 110 1.49 -2.26 9.89
CA HIS A 110 2.55 -1.59 10.65
C HIS A 110 2.25 -1.68 12.14
N VAL A 111 3.11 -2.40 12.86
CA VAL A 111 3.05 -2.45 14.33
C VAL A 111 4.12 -1.51 14.90
N PRO A 112 3.75 -0.53 15.75
CA PRO A 112 4.72 0.34 16.41
C PRO A 112 5.75 -0.45 17.22
N THR A 113 6.97 0.07 17.37
CA THR A 113 8.06 -0.65 18.05
C THR A 113 7.81 -0.85 19.55
N ASN A 114 6.98 -0.02 20.17
CA ASN A 114 6.60 -0.12 21.57
C ASN A 114 5.33 -0.97 21.79
N VAL A 115 4.83 -1.64 20.75
CA VAL A 115 3.68 -2.53 20.82
C VAL A 115 4.15 -3.94 20.45
N PHE A 116 3.90 -4.90 21.33
CA PHE A 116 4.17 -6.30 21.05
C PHE A 116 3.14 -6.82 20.03
N ASP A 117 3.63 -7.46 18.97
CA ASP A 117 2.86 -7.78 17.77
C ASP A 117 2.33 -9.23 17.72
N LYS A 118 2.68 -10.01 18.73
CA LYS A 118 2.11 -11.34 19.00
C LYS A 118 1.16 -11.23 20.19
N GLY A 119 0.07 -12.00 20.19
CA GLY A 119 -0.83 -12.08 21.35
C GLY A 119 -0.11 -12.65 22.58
N LEU A 120 -0.80 -12.66 23.72
CA LEU A 120 -0.36 -13.39 24.92
C LEU A 120 -0.31 -14.89 24.61
N ILE A 121 0.81 -15.38 24.08
CA ILE A 121 1.09 -16.81 24.05
C ILE A 121 1.57 -17.17 25.45
N TYR A 122 0.69 -17.75 26.27
CA TYR A 122 1.00 -18.20 27.63
C TYR A 122 2.03 -19.36 27.71
N GLU A 123 2.70 -19.71 26.59
CA GLU A 123 3.62 -20.86 26.54
C GLU A 123 5.08 -20.53 26.86
N GLU A 124 5.45 -19.27 27.12
CA GLU A 124 6.83 -18.91 27.53
C GLU A 124 6.96 -18.53 29.02
N LEU A 125 5.99 -18.89 29.86
CA LEU A 125 6.04 -18.68 31.31
C LEU A 125 5.88 -19.96 32.13
N PHE A 126 6.45 -21.11 31.71
CA PHE A 126 6.77 -22.24 32.61
C PHE A 126 7.98 -23.03 32.14
#